data_AF-A0AAW7M4T3-F1
#
_entry.id   AF-A0AAW7M4T3-F1
#
_cell.length_a   1.000
_cell.length_b   1.000
_cell.length_c   1.000
_cell.angle_alpha   90.00
_cell.angle_beta   90.00
_cell.angle_gamma   90.00
#
_symmetry.space_group_name_H-M   'P 1'
#
loop_
_entity.id
_entity.type
_entity.pdbx_description
1 polymer ?
#
loop_
_entity_poly.entity_id
_entity_poly.type
_entity_poly.pdbx_seq_one_letter_code
_entity_poly.pdbx_strand_id
1 'polypeptide(L)'
;MGSPRTALVPPMPAVRLASTVVGVLVAVAVAVGLVAGVGAGVGAALGGLTVVMVSLMSGPRWHAVALGAAVGVIAALATLARDDALLLGVLTAVAAAVTLPVVLRYGPVCGTAPVVAAVAGTAAAEIGPWAAAVGVVVAAVAVPLALAALGLARLPATPLPRRTTAAYVAALALGSGAAIAIGSALELEHALWLVVALSAVLVPVSGETTSRARRRVIGTVLGTLAGAVLASFLPTWLGIALAVAAAVGGLAWSIAKDEIRGSAFTAAVIVLLAGAASTAGAWDAALQRIGLTVIGVVVAIALALLIARVEREEEAP
;
A
#
# COMPACT_ATOMS: atom_id res chain seq x y z
N MET A 1 9.74 17.53 17.76
CA MET A 1 9.19 18.57 16.85
C MET A 1 7.70 18.29 16.66
N GLY A 2 6.86 18.92 17.48
CA GLY A 2 5.40 18.74 17.39
C GLY A 2 4.85 19.58 16.24
N SER A 3 4.18 18.93 15.29
CA SER A 3 3.32 19.63 14.33
C SER A 3 2.24 20.38 15.12
N PRO A 4 2.01 21.68 14.88
CA PRO A 4 0.88 22.37 15.49
C PRO A 4 -0.40 21.67 15.04
N ARG A 5 -1.16 21.14 16.00
CA ARG A 5 -2.38 20.33 15.81
C ARG A 5 -3.47 21.02 14.97
N THR A 6 -3.28 22.29 14.61
CA THR A 6 -4.23 23.16 13.91
C THR A 6 -3.93 23.38 12.42
N ALA A 7 -2.78 22.94 11.89
CA ALA A 7 -2.46 23.18 10.48
C ALA A 7 -3.37 22.36 9.55
N LEU A 8 -4.15 23.03 8.69
CA LEU A 8 -5.01 22.39 7.69
C LEU A 8 -4.24 21.77 6.50
N VAL A 9 -3.02 22.24 6.27
CA VAL A 9 -2.18 21.85 5.12
C VAL A 9 -0.91 21.16 5.64
N PRO A 10 -0.39 20.12 4.95
CA PRO A 10 0.86 19.48 5.35
C PRO A 10 2.04 20.46 5.29
N PRO A 11 3.13 20.20 6.04
CA PRO A 11 4.35 21.00 5.93
C PRO A 11 4.86 21.07 4.49
N MET A 12 5.23 22.26 4.01
CA MET A 12 5.71 22.46 2.63
C MET A 12 6.85 21.52 2.19
N PRO A 13 7.84 21.17 3.03
CA PRO A 13 8.86 20.19 2.66
C PRO A 13 8.26 18.80 2.36
N ALA A 14 7.26 18.37 3.14
CA ALA A 14 6.57 17.11 2.92
C ALA A 14 5.72 17.15 1.65
N VAL A 15 5.03 18.28 1.38
CA VAL A 15 4.28 18.48 0.13
C VAL A 15 5.20 18.42 -1.08
N ARG A 16 6.36 19.09 -1.04
CA ARG A 16 7.35 19.07 -2.13
C ARG A 16 7.84 17.65 -2.39
N LEU A 17 8.26 16.95 -1.34
CA LEU A 17 8.73 15.56 -1.46
C LEU A 17 7.62 14.64 -2.01
N ALA A 18 6.41 14.73 -1.46
CA ALA A 18 5.26 13.96 -1.93
C ALA A 18 4.96 14.24 -3.40
N SER A 19 4.94 15.51 -3.80
CA SER A 19 4.66 15.93 -5.18
C SER A 19 5.73 15.41 -6.13
N THR A 20 7.01 15.46 -5.74
CA THR A 20 8.10 14.89 -6.55
C THR A 20 7.97 13.38 -6.67
N VAL A 21 7.70 12.66 -5.58
CA VAL A 21 7.54 11.21 -5.60
C VAL A 21 6.33 10.79 -6.43
N VAL A 22 5.16 11.41 -6.23
CA VAL A 22 3.96 11.17 -7.05
C VAL A 22 4.25 11.50 -8.51
N GLY A 23 4.90 12.62 -8.79
CA GLY A 23 5.29 13.01 -10.14
C GLY A 23 6.16 11.97 -10.83
N VAL A 24 7.16 11.42 -10.14
CA VAL A 24 8.00 10.32 -10.65
C VAL A 24 7.17 9.06 -10.91
N LEU A 25 6.33 8.66 -9.95
CA LEU A 25 5.48 7.47 -10.10
C LEU A 25 4.52 7.60 -11.29
N VAL A 26 3.85 8.75 -11.43
CA VAL A 26 2.94 9.03 -12.54
C VAL A 26 3.70 9.09 -13.86
N ALA A 27 4.84 9.79 -13.92
CA ALA A 27 5.63 9.88 -15.15
C ALA A 27 6.10 8.50 -15.63
N VAL A 28 6.58 7.64 -14.71
CA VAL A 28 6.98 6.27 -15.04
C VAL A 28 5.77 5.44 -15.49
N ALA A 29 4.65 5.49 -14.76
CA ALA A 29 3.44 4.75 -15.12
C ALA A 29 2.88 5.16 -16.49
N VAL A 30 2.83 6.46 -16.79
CA VAL A 30 2.39 6.99 -18.08
C VAL A 30 3.36 6.58 -19.19
N ALA A 31 4.68 6.73 -18.99
CA ALA A 31 5.67 6.34 -20.00
C ALA A 31 5.58 4.85 -20.33
N VAL A 32 5.46 3.98 -19.33
CA VAL A 32 5.26 2.54 -19.55
C VAL A 32 3.92 2.27 -20.21
N GLY A 33 2.85 2.95 -19.78
CA GLY A 33 1.52 2.81 -20.36
C GLY A 33 1.44 3.17 -21.85
N LEU A 34 2.17 4.22 -22.26
CA LEU A 34 2.24 4.66 -23.66
C LEU A 34 3.01 3.66 -24.55
N VAL A 35 3.99 2.94 -24.01
CA VAL A 35 4.85 2.02 -24.78
C VAL A 35 4.32 0.58 -24.76
N ALA A 36 3.87 0.11 -23.60
CA ALA A 36 3.51 -1.30 -23.35
C ALA A 36 2.01 -1.51 -23.04
N GLY A 37 1.19 -0.45 -23.17
CA GLY A 37 -0.26 -0.49 -22.95
C GLY A 37 -0.70 -0.14 -21.52
N VAL A 38 -1.97 0.25 -21.37
CA VAL A 38 -2.55 0.77 -20.12
C VAL A 38 -2.33 -0.18 -18.93
N GLY A 39 -2.54 -1.49 -19.12
CA GLY A 39 -2.32 -2.48 -18.07
C GLY A 39 -0.87 -2.49 -17.55
N ALA A 40 0.12 -2.29 -18.43
CA ALA A 40 1.52 -2.21 -18.03
C ALA A 40 1.81 -0.90 -17.26
N GLY A 41 1.12 0.19 -17.61
CA GLY A 41 1.15 1.43 -16.85
C GLY A 41 0.59 1.26 -15.42
N VAL A 42 -0.51 0.53 -15.25
CA VAL A 42 -1.05 0.19 -13.91
C VAL A 42 -0.06 -0.69 -13.15
N GLY A 43 0.50 -1.72 -13.80
CA GLY A 43 1.57 -2.55 -13.22
C GLY A 43 2.77 -1.71 -12.77
N ALA A 44 3.16 -0.71 -13.55
CA ALA A 44 4.24 0.21 -13.20
C ALA A 44 3.91 1.10 -12.00
N ALA A 45 2.68 1.60 -11.86
CA ALA A 45 2.27 2.33 -10.67
C ALA A 45 2.36 1.45 -9.41
N LEU A 46 1.88 0.20 -9.48
CA LEU A 46 1.94 -0.77 -8.37
C LEU A 46 3.38 -1.16 -8.01
N GLY A 47 4.22 -1.45 -9.01
CA GLY A 47 5.63 -1.75 -8.79
C GLY A 47 6.39 -0.58 -8.19
N GLY A 48 6.15 0.63 -8.69
CA GLY A 48 6.72 1.86 -8.16
C GLY A 48 6.38 2.07 -6.69
N LEU A 49 5.10 1.90 -6.30
CA LEU A 49 4.64 1.97 -4.91
C LEU A 49 5.32 0.93 -4.00
N THR A 50 5.69 -0.24 -4.53
CA THR A 50 6.38 -1.28 -3.77
C THR A 50 7.81 -0.91 -3.43
N VAL A 51 8.51 -0.30 -4.39
CA VAL A 51 9.94 -0.01 -4.26
C VAL A 51 10.24 1.39 -3.74
N VAL A 52 9.26 2.30 -3.72
CA VAL A 52 9.48 3.72 -3.41
C VAL A 52 10.17 3.93 -2.06
N MET A 53 9.71 3.25 -1.02
CA MET A 53 10.27 3.42 0.33
C MET A 53 11.70 2.88 0.43
N VAL A 54 11.96 1.71 -0.17
CA VAL A 54 13.32 1.14 -0.25
C VAL A 54 14.25 2.05 -1.06
N SER A 55 13.72 2.68 -2.11
CA SER A 55 14.47 3.58 -2.99
C SER A 55 14.86 4.89 -2.31
N LEU A 56 14.10 5.31 -1.29
CA LEU A 56 14.43 6.47 -0.47
C LEU A 56 15.50 6.17 0.58
N MET A 57 15.79 4.90 0.87
CA MET A 57 16.78 4.50 1.88
C MET A 57 18.21 4.63 1.35
N SER A 58 19.16 4.97 2.22
CA SER A 58 20.57 4.94 1.93
C SER A 58 21.04 3.49 1.79
N GLY A 59 21.28 3.01 0.58
CA GLY A 59 21.85 1.68 0.35
C GLY A 59 21.90 1.25 -1.12
N PRO A 60 22.30 0.00 -1.39
CA PRO A 60 22.39 -0.51 -2.75
C PRO A 60 21.03 -0.52 -3.45
N ARG A 61 20.94 0.15 -4.61
CA ARG A 61 19.71 0.28 -5.40
C ARG A 61 19.21 -1.05 -5.94
N TRP A 62 20.10 -2.03 -6.12
CA TRP A 62 19.75 -3.35 -6.61
C TRP A 62 18.77 -4.09 -5.69
N HIS A 63 18.69 -3.76 -4.39
CA HIS A 63 17.68 -4.38 -3.51
C HIS A 63 16.25 -4.02 -3.93
N ALA A 64 16.01 -2.76 -4.33
CA ALA A 64 14.72 -2.31 -4.84
C ALA A 64 14.39 -3.03 -6.17
N VAL A 65 15.38 -3.15 -7.05
CA VAL A 65 15.24 -3.86 -8.33
C VAL A 65 14.94 -5.34 -8.11
N ALA A 66 15.69 -6.03 -7.25
CA ALA A 66 15.50 -7.44 -6.95
C ALA A 66 14.13 -7.71 -6.31
N LEU A 67 13.71 -6.87 -5.36
CA LEU A 67 12.38 -6.96 -4.75
C LEU A 67 11.29 -6.78 -5.81
N GLY A 68 11.37 -5.73 -6.62
CA GLY A 68 10.36 -5.47 -7.63
C GLY A 68 10.35 -6.51 -8.75
N ALA A 69 11.50 -7.08 -9.12
CA ALA A 69 11.55 -8.20 -10.06
C ALA A 69 10.80 -9.43 -9.51
N ALA A 70 11.06 -9.80 -8.26
CA ALA A 70 10.38 -10.92 -7.62
C ALA A 70 8.87 -10.67 -7.47
N VAL A 71 8.47 -9.47 -7.03
CA VAL A 71 7.06 -9.06 -6.95
C VAL A 71 6.40 -9.01 -8.34
N GLY A 72 7.12 -8.62 -9.38
CA GLY A 72 6.62 -8.62 -10.76
C GLY A 72 6.30 -10.03 -11.27
N VAL A 73 7.16 -11.00 -10.99
CA VAL A 73 6.89 -12.42 -11.28
C VAL A 73 5.66 -12.90 -10.51
N ILE A 74 5.59 -12.61 -9.21
CA ILE A 74 4.45 -13.03 -8.38
C ILE A 74 3.15 -12.37 -8.83
N ALA A 75 3.19 -11.08 -9.21
CA ALA A 75 2.03 -10.37 -9.73
C ALA A 75 1.54 -10.98 -11.05
N ALA A 76 2.46 -11.34 -11.96
CA ALA A 76 2.09 -12.04 -13.19
C ALA A 76 1.46 -13.41 -12.92
N LEU A 77 2.01 -14.19 -11.98
CA LEU A 77 1.39 -15.45 -11.56
C LEU A 77 0.01 -15.22 -10.90
N ALA A 78 -0.15 -14.14 -10.13
CA ALA A 78 -1.41 -13.80 -9.48
C ALA A 78 -2.51 -13.49 -10.51
N THR A 79 -2.18 -12.85 -11.64
CA THR A 79 -3.16 -12.63 -12.73
C THR A 79 -3.67 -13.95 -13.33
N LEU A 80 -2.83 -15.00 -13.34
CA LEU A 80 -3.20 -16.33 -13.84
C LEU A 80 -3.99 -17.14 -12.80
N ALA A 81 -3.90 -16.78 -11.53
CA ALA A 81 -4.54 -17.46 -10.41
C ALA A 81 -5.88 -16.83 -10.00
N ARG A 82 -6.46 -15.95 -10.82
CA ARG A 82 -7.67 -15.17 -10.49
C ARG A 82 -8.84 -16.04 -10.03
N ASP A 83 -9.02 -17.20 -10.67
CA ASP A 83 -10.13 -18.12 -10.41
C ASP A 83 -9.82 -19.16 -9.33
N ASP A 84 -8.61 -19.15 -8.76
CA ASP A 84 -8.18 -20.04 -7.68
C ASP A 84 -7.84 -19.22 -6.43
N ALA A 85 -8.82 -19.09 -5.55
CA ALA A 85 -8.71 -18.32 -4.32
C ALA A 85 -7.54 -18.79 -3.43
N LEU A 86 -7.29 -20.11 -3.36
CA LEU A 86 -6.20 -20.65 -2.54
C LEU A 86 -4.85 -20.30 -3.13
N LEU A 87 -4.67 -20.52 -4.44
CA LEU A 87 -3.42 -20.18 -5.13
C LEU A 87 -3.14 -18.67 -5.05
N LEU A 88 -4.16 -17.83 -5.23
CA LEU A 88 -4.03 -16.39 -5.10
C LEU A 88 -3.65 -15.96 -3.67
N GLY A 89 -4.22 -16.61 -2.65
CA GLY A 89 -3.81 -16.42 -1.25
C GLY A 89 -2.35 -16.82 -1.01
N VAL A 90 -1.91 -17.96 -1.54
CA VAL A 90 -0.51 -18.41 -1.46
C VAL A 90 0.43 -17.41 -2.14
N LEU A 91 0.12 -16.96 -3.35
CA LEU A 91 0.93 -15.96 -4.06
C LEU A 91 1.00 -14.63 -3.31
N THR A 92 -0.10 -14.21 -2.69
CA THR A 92 -0.11 -13.02 -1.82
C THR A 92 0.78 -13.20 -0.59
N ALA A 93 0.76 -14.37 0.05
CA ALA A 93 1.66 -14.69 1.16
C ALA A 93 3.13 -14.71 0.72
N VAL A 94 3.43 -15.31 -0.44
CA VAL A 94 4.79 -15.33 -1.02
C VAL A 94 5.28 -13.91 -1.31
N ALA A 95 4.43 -13.03 -1.83
CA ALA A 95 4.79 -11.62 -2.06
C ALA A 95 5.22 -10.90 -0.77
N ALA A 96 4.55 -11.17 0.36
CA ALA A 96 5.00 -10.68 1.66
C ALA A 96 6.30 -11.35 2.12
N ALA A 97 6.42 -12.68 2.00
CA ALA A 97 7.58 -13.44 2.45
C ALA A 97 8.89 -13.01 1.74
N VAL A 98 8.83 -12.73 0.44
CA VAL A 98 9.96 -12.26 -0.37
C VAL A 98 10.52 -10.91 0.11
N THR A 99 9.75 -10.15 0.90
CA THR A 99 10.25 -8.90 1.50
C THR A 99 11.27 -9.11 2.61
N LEU A 100 11.38 -10.32 3.17
CA LEU A 100 12.20 -10.62 4.36
C LEU A 100 13.63 -10.09 4.28
N PRO A 101 14.42 -10.31 3.21
CA PRO A 101 15.81 -9.83 3.15
C PRO A 101 15.90 -8.29 3.18
N VAL A 102 14.92 -7.62 2.59
CA VAL A 102 14.86 -6.14 2.56
C VAL A 102 14.42 -5.62 3.92
N VAL A 103 13.42 -6.24 4.55
CA VAL A 103 12.94 -5.84 5.88
C VAL A 103 14.01 -6.03 6.95
N LEU A 104 14.79 -7.12 6.89
CA LEU A 104 15.93 -7.35 7.79
C LEU A 104 16.99 -6.23 7.70
N ARG A 105 17.12 -5.59 6.53
CA ARG A 105 18.14 -4.57 6.28
C ARG A 105 17.65 -3.15 6.53
N TYR A 106 16.41 -2.86 6.18
CA TYR A 106 15.86 -1.51 6.13
C TYR A 106 14.71 -1.24 7.11
N GLY A 107 14.22 -2.27 7.80
CA GLY A 107 13.01 -2.20 8.61
C GLY A 107 11.73 -2.43 7.78
N PRO A 108 10.53 -2.19 8.33
CA PRO A 108 9.24 -2.54 7.71
C PRO A 108 8.83 -1.59 6.57
N VAL A 109 9.65 -1.53 5.51
CA VAL A 109 9.51 -0.58 4.38
C VAL A 109 8.83 -1.18 3.14
N CYS A 110 8.46 -2.47 3.18
CA CYS A 110 7.95 -3.23 2.03
C CYS A 110 6.52 -3.76 2.21
N GLY A 111 5.72 -3.16 3.09
CA GLY A 111 4.36 -3.64 3.40
C GLY A 111 3.38 -3.67 2.20
N THR A 112 3.71 -2.97 1.11
CA THR A 112 2.89 -2.90 -0.11
C THR A 112 3.09 -4.08 -1.08
N ALA A 113 4.12 -4.91 -0.91
CA ALA A 113 4.35 -6.06 -1.79
C ALA A 113 3.15 -7.03 -1.88
N PRO A 114 2.53 -7.51 -0.78
CA PRO A 114 1.34 -8.36 -0.87
C PRO A 114 0.13 -7.64 -1.48
N VAL A 115 0.05 -6.31 -1.34
CA VAL A 115 -1.03 -5.52 -1.98
C VAL A 115 -0.92 -5.60 -3.50
N VAL A 116 0.30 -5.59 -4.07
CA VAL A 116 0.47 -5.69 -5.52
C VAL A 116 0.01 -7.04 -6.06
N ALA A 117 0.36 -8.15 -5.38
CA ALA A 117 -0.11 -9.47 -5.77
C ALA A 117 -1.64 -9.57 -5.69
N ALA A 118 -2.24 -9.07 -4.60
CA ALA A 118 -3.69 -9.04 -4.42
C ALA A 118 -4.39 -8.21 -5.50
N VAL A 119 -3.88 -7.02 -5.84
CA VAL A 119 -4.46 -6.17 -6.89
C VAL A 119 -4.35 -6.84 -8.26
N ALA A 120 -3.21 -7.44 -8.58
CA ALA A 120 -3.00 -8.11 -9.86
C ALA A 120 -3.91 -9.32 -10.06
N GLY A 121 -4.16 -10.09 -9.00
CA GLY A 121 -5.00 -11.29 -9.07
C GLY A 121 -6.49 -11.09 -8.83
N THR A 122 -6.94 -9.89 -8.44
CA THR A 122 -8.37 -9.58 -8.27
C THR A 122 -8.92 -8.82 -9.48
N ALA A 123 -10.24 -8.67 -9.56
CA ALA A 123 -10.91 -7.87 -10.59
C ALA A 123 -10.60 -6.35 -10.49
N ALA A 124 -9.91 -5.92 -9.43
CA ALA A 124 -9.57 -4.51 -9.21
C ALA A 124 -8.67 -3.92 -10.28
N ALA A 125 -7.91 -4.75 -11.00
CA ALA A 125 -7.16 -4.32 -12.15
C ALA A 125 -7.18 -5.40 -13.24
N GLU A 126 -7.76 -5.08 -14.41
CA GLU A 126 -7.70 -5.93 -15.60
C GLU A 126 -6.30 -5.86 -16.23
N ILE A 127 -5.32 -6.45 -15.53
CA ILE A 127 -3.93 -6.51 -15.97
C ILE A 127 -3.63 -7.94 -16.41
N GLY A 128 -3.15 -8.10 -17.65
CA GLY A 128 -2.65 -9.40 -18.12
C GLY A 128 -1.28 -9.75 -17.52
N PRO A 129 -0.87 -11.03 -17.55
CA PRO A 129 0.37 -11.50 -16.92
C PRO A 129 1.62 -10.75 -17.40
N TRP A 130 1.73 -10.52 -18.71
CA TRP A 130 2.82 -9.76 -19.32
C TRP A 130 2.85 -8.31 -18.83
N ALA A 131 1.69 -7.65 -18.80
CA ALA A 131 1.56 -6.27 -18.37
C ALA A 131 1.93 -6.11 -16.89
N ALA A 132 1.53 -7.05 -16.04
CA ALA A 132 1.91 -7.08 -14.63
C ALA A 132 3.42 -7.25 -14.46
N ALA A 133 4.02 -8.25 -15.12
CA ALA A 133 5.46 -8.49 -15.06
C ALA A 133 6.26 -7.27 -15.53
N VAL A 134 6.04 -6.83 -16.77
CA VAL A 134 6.82 -5.74 -17.38
C VAL A 134 6.60 -4.44 -16.65
N GLY A 135 5.34 -4.08 -16.35
CA GLY A 135 5.03 -2.86 -15.64
C GLY A 135 5.76 -2.79 -14.30
N VAL A 136 5.60 -3.82 -13.47
CA VAL A 136 6.20 -3.86 -12.13
C VAL A 136 7.73 -3.85 -12.20
N VAL A 137 8.35 -4.66 -13.07
CA VAL A 137 9.82 -4.76 -13.19
C VAL A 137 10.42 -3.47 -13.74
N VAL A 138 9.81 -2.87 -14.77
CA VAL A 138 10.31 -1.60 -15.34
C VAL A 138 10.23 -0.48 -14.29
N ALA A 139 9.13 -0.38 -13.55
CA ALA A 139 9.03 0.60 -12.46
C ALA A 139 10.02 0.33 -11.33
N ALA A 140 10.29 -0.94 -11.02
CA ALA A 140 11.29 -1.34 -10.03
C ALA A 140 12.72 -0.92 -10.40
N VAL A 141 12.98 -0.62 -11.67
CA VAL A 141 14.25 -0.06 -12.16
C VAL A 141 14.17 1.46 -12.29
N ALA A 142 13.14 1.96 -12.96
CA ALA A 142 13.01 3.38 -13.30
C ALA A 142 12.83 4.27 -12.06
N VAL A 143 12.01 3.86 -11.09
CA VAL A 143 11.72 4.65 -9.88
C VAL A 143 12.97 4.85 -9.02
N PRO A 144 13.74 3.81 -8.64
CA PRO A 144 14.98 4.02 -7.87
C PRO A 144 15.99 4.89 -8.61
N LEU A 145 16.12 4.73 -9.94
CA LEU A 145 17.04 5.56 -10.73
C LEU A 145 16.61 7.03 -10.78
N ALA A 146 15.32 7.30 -10.99
CA ALA A 146 14.78 8.65 -10.99
C ALA A 146 14.92 9.33 -9.63
N LEU A 147 14.52 8.66 -8.54
CA LEU A 147 14.66 9.21 -7.18
C LEU A 147 16.13 9.43 -6.78
N ALA A 148 17.03 8.57 -7.25
CA ALA A 148 18.46 8.75 -7.05
C ALA A 148 19.02 9.94 -7.84
N ALA A 149 18.61 10.12 -9.10
CA ALA A 149 19.01 11.27 -9.91
C ALA A 149 18.53 12.60 -9.30
N LEU A 150 17.38 12.57 -8.61
CA LEU A 150 16.84 13.71 -7.84
C LEU A 150 17.48 13.87 -6.45
N GLY A 151 18.41 12.99 -6.06
CA GLY A 151 19.12 13.05 -4.78
C GLY A 151 18.25 12.78 -3.56
N LEU A 152 17.14 12.04 -3.71
CA LEU A 152 16.17 11.77 -2.63
C LEU A 152 16.47 10.50 -1.80
N ALA A 153 17.43 9.68 -2.22
CA ALA A 153 17.81 8.41 -1.55
C ALA A 153 18.71 8.63 -0.32
N ARG A 154 18.16 9.19 0.76
CA ARG A 154 18.93 9.63 1.95
C ARG A 154 18.37 9.17 3.30
N LEU A 155 17.28 8.41 3.32
CA LEU A 155 16.68 7.99 4.57
C LEU A 155 17.54 6.91 5.25
N PRO A 156 17.83 7.04 6.55
CA PRO A 156 18.61 6.03 7.26
C PRO A 156 17.80 4.75 7.44
N ALA A 157 18.48 3.61 7.30
CA ALA A 157 17.92 2.30 7.62
C ALA A 157 17.80 2.10 9.13
N THR A 158 16.69 1.54 9.58
CA THR A 158 16.47 1.16 10.99
C THR A 158 16.18 -0.34 11.07
N PRO A 159 17.23 -1.19 11.04
CA PRO A 159 17.05 -2.64 11.11
C PRO A 159 16.49 -3.06 12.48
N LEU A 160 15.76 -4.16 12.49
CA LEU A 160 15.14 -4.74 13.68
C LEU A 160 15.77 -6.10 14.01
N PRO A 161 15.58 -6.62 15.24
CA PRO A 161 16.01 -7.96 15.61
C PRO A 161 15.50 -9.02 14.61
N ARG A 162 16.33 -10.05 14.35
CA ARG A 162 16.04 -11.05 13.31
C ARG A 162 14.76 -11.84 13.59
N ARG A 163 14.52 -12.30 14.83
CA ARG A 163 13.31 -13.09 15.13
C ARG A 163 12.06 -12.23 15.09
N THR A 164 12.09 -11.04 15.70
CA THR A 164 10.98 -10.06 15.59
C THR A 164 10.66 -9.74 14.12
N THR A 165 11.68 -9.55 13.28
CA THR A 165 11.50 -9.34 11.83
C THR A 165 10.87 -10.56 11.14
N ALA A 166 11.37 -11.76 11.42
CA ALA A 166 10.84 -13.00 10.85
C ALA A 166 9.38 -13.23 11.28
N ALA A 167 9.06 -12.98 12.55
CA ALA A 167 7.70 -13.07 13.08
C ALA A 167 6.76 -12.06 12.40
N TYR A 168 7.21 -10.81 12.24
CA TYR A 168 6.45 -9.79 11.51
C TYR A 168 6.18 -10.19 10.06
N VAL A 169 7.20 -10.63 9.31
CA VAL A 169 7.03 -11.01 7.90
C VAL A 169 6.17 -12.27 7.77
N ALA A 170 6.32 -13.24 8.67
CA ALA A 170 5.48 -14.43 8.70
C ALA A 170 4.02 -14.08 9.00
N ALA A 171 3.77 -13.23 10.00
CA ALA A 171 2.43 -12.75 10.32
C ALA A 171 1.81 -11.96 9.16
N LEU A 172 2.58 -11.07 8.52
CA LEU A 172 2.14 -10.34 7.33
C LEU A 172 1.78 -11.31 6.21
N ALA A 173 2.62 -12.29 5.90
CA ALA A 173 2.41 -13.28 4.85
C ALA A 173 1.17 -14.15 5.10
N LEU A 174 1.08 -14.75 6.28
CA LEU A 174 -0.06 -15.59 6.66
C LEU A 174 -1.36 -14.76 6.69
N GLY A 175 -1.32 -13.57 7.28
CA GLY A 175 -2.46 -12.67 7.38
C GLY A 175 -2.95 -12.19 6.02
N SER A 176 -2.05 -11.70 5.15
CA SER A 176 -2.43 -11.24 3.81
C SER A 176 -2.89 -12.39 2.92
N GLY A 177 -2.23 -13.55 3.00
CA GLY A 177 -2.61 -14.73 2.21
C GLY A 177 -3.96 -15.28 2.61
N ALA A 178 -4.21 -15.44 3.91
CA ALA A 178 -5.51 -15.87 4.41
C ALA A 178 -6.62 -14.87 4.09
N ALA A 179 -6.35 -13.56 4.24
CA ALA A 179 -7.31 -12.52 3.92
C ALA A 179 -7.75 -12.56 2.45
N ILE A 180 -6.81 -12.78 1.52
CA ILE A 180 -7.13 -12.90 0.10
C ILE A 180 -7.78 -14.24 -0.23
N ALA A 181 -7.27 -15.35 0.30
CA ALA A 181 -7.88 -16.66 0.05
C ALA A 181 -9.34 -16.67 0.49
N ILE A 182 -9.62 -16.22 1.72
CA ILE A 182 -10.98 -16.19 2.26
C ILE A 182 -11.81 -15.14 1.51
N GLY A 183 -11.28 -13.94 1.29
CA GLY A 183 -12.01 -12.87 0.61
C GLY A 183 -12.40 -13.23 -0.81
N SER A 184 -11.50 -13.85 -1.58
CA SER A 184 -11.78 -14.32 -2.94
C SER A 184 -12.72 -15.53 -2.94
N ALA A 185 -12.58 -16.47 -2.00
CA ALA A 185 -13.48 -17.62 -1.89
C ALA A 185 -14.91 -17.23 -1.50
N LEU A 186 -15.08 -16.10 -0.80
CA LEU A 186 -16.37 -15.51 -0.47
C LEU A 186 -16.85 -14.50 -1.52
N GLU A 187 -16.13 -14.37 -2.65
CA GLU A 187 -16.43 -13.44 -3.74
C GLU A 187 -16.60 -11.98 -3.26
N LEU A 188 -15.80 -11.58 -2.26
CA LEU A 188 -15.79 -10.20 -1.79
C LEU A 188 -15.17 -9.29 -2.85
N GLU A 189 -16.01 -8.44 -3.46
CA GLU A 189 -15.67 -7.52 -4.55
C GLU A 189 -14.36 -6.74 -4.29
N HIS A 190 -14.14 -6.33 -3.03
CA HIS A 190 -12.99 -5.53 -2.63
C HIS A 190 -12.07 -6.23 -1.64
N ALA A 191 -11.92 -7.57 -1.70
CA ALA A 191 -11.08 -8.38 -0.81
C ALA A 191 -9.67 -7.80 -0.56
N LEU A 192 -9.06 -7.16 -1.56
CA LEU A 192 -7.75 -6.51 -1.46
C LEU A 192 -7.66 -5.45 -0.35
N TRP A 193 -8.78 -4.85 0.05
CA TRP A 193 -8.81 -3.84 1.12
C TRP A 193 -8.47 -4.43 2.48
N LEU A 194 -8.71 -5.72 2.70
CA LEU A 194 -8.25 -6.44 3.88
C LEU A 194 -6.72 -6.41 3.95
N VAL A 195 -6.04 -6.72 2.84
CA VAL A 195 -4.57 -6.69 2.75
C VAL A 195 -4.05 -5.28 2.93
N VAL A 196 -4.66 -4.29 2.28
CA VAL A 196 -4.26 -2.88 2.42
C VAL A 196 -4.41 -2.39 3.86
N ALA A 197 -5.46 -2.78 4.57
CA ALA A 197 -5.66 -2.43 5.97
C ALA A 197 -4.63 -3.13 6.86
N LEU A 198 -4.44 -4.44 6.66
CA LEU A 198 -3.50 -5.24 7.42
C LEU A 198 -2.06 -4.75 7.25
N SER A 199 -1.58 -4.57 6.01
CA SER A 199 -0.24 -4.06 5.70
C SER A 199 0.02 -2.65 6.22
N ALA A 200 -1.01 -1.81 6.37
CA ALA A 200 -0.87 -0.44 6.86
C ALA A 200 -0.80 -0.38 8.40
N VAL A 201 -1.39 -1.35 9.09
CA VAL A 201 -1.58 -1.34 10.55
C VAL A 201 -0.58 -2.23 11.24
N LEU A 202 -0.32 -3.42 10.69
CA LEU A 202 0.59 -4.39 11.26
C LEU A 202 2.00 -3.81 11.26
N VAL A 203 2.56 -3.67 12.45
CA VAL A 203 3.94 -3.24 12.63
C VAL A 203 4.67 -4.20 13.56
N PRO A 204 6.00 -4.32 13.42
CA PRO A 204 6.79 -5.25 14.22
C PRO A 204 6.82 -4.90 15.72
N VAL A 205 6.46 -3.67 16.12
CA VAL A 205 6.43 -3.23 17.51
C VAL A 205 4.99 -3.25 18.03
N SER A 206 4.71 -4.16 18.96
CA SER A 206 3.37 -4.47 19.44
C SER A 206 2.60 -3.27 20.01
N GLY A 207 3.29 -2.39 20.74
CA GLY A 207 2.72 -1.16 21.31
C GLY A 207 2.30 -0.11 20.27
N GLU A 208 2.90 -0.14 19.07
CA GLU A 208 2.55 0.80 18.00
C GLU A 208 1.32 0.36 17.20
N THR A 209 1.10 -0.95 17.03
CA THR A 209 -0.01 -1.48 16.21
C THR A 209 -1.37 -0.97 16.66
N THR A 210 -1.66 -0.94 17.96
CA THR A 210 -2.96 -0.49 18.47
C THR A 210 -3.21 1.01 18.23
N SER A 211 -2.16 1.83 18.36
CA SER A 211 -2.24 3.26 18.06
C SER A 211 -2.46 3.50 16.55
N ARG A 212 -1.72 2.77 15.70
CA ARG A 212 -1.89 2.82 14.24
C ARG A 212 -3.25 2.31 13.79
N ALA A 213 -3.74 1.24 14.40
CA ALA A 213 -5.07 0.68 14.16
C ALA A 213 -6.16 1.74 14.38
N ARG A 214 -6.14 2.41 15.54
CA ARG A 214 -7.11 3.48 15.84
C ARG A 214 -7.02 4.61 14.82
N ARG A 215 -5.82 5.07 14.50
CA ARG A 215 -5.60 6.17 13.53
C ARG A 215 -6.05 5.79 12.13
N ARG A 216 -5.80 4.54 11.70
CA ARG A 216 -6.22 3.98 10.42
C ARG A 216 -7.74 3.96 10.31
N VAL A 217 -8.44 3.41 11.31
CA VAL A 217 -9.90 3.36 11.33
C VAL A 217 -10.49 4.76 11.30
N ILE A 218 -10.07 5.64 12.21
CA ILE A 218 -10.58 7.02 12.27
C ILE A 218 -10.35 7.74 10.94
N GLY A 219 -9.12 7.69 10.43
CA GLY A 219 -8.78 8.34 9.17
C GLY A 219 -9.60 7.78 8.01
N THR A 220 -9.68 6.46 7.86
CA THR A 220 -10.48 5.83 6.79
C THR A 220 -11.94 6.22 6.88
N VAL A 221 -12.58 6.14 8.06
CA VAL A 221 -13.99 6.51 8.24
C VAL A 221 -14.23 7.97 7.87
N LEU A 222 -13.39 8.89 8.36
CA LEU A 222 -13.51 10.32 8.02
C LEU A 222 -13.34 10.56 6.51
N GLY A 223 -12.34 9.92 5.90
CA GLY A 223 -12.02 10.05 4.49
C GLY A 223 -13.10 9.50 3.57
N THR A 224 -13.61 8.30 3.85
CA THR A 224 -14.63 7.67 3.00
C THR A 224 -15.97 8.39 3.10
N LEU A 225 -16.38 8.80 4.31
CA LEU A 225 -17.63 9.56 4.49
C LEU A 225 -17.54 10.94 3.83
N ALA A 226 -16.43 11.67 4.02
CA ALA A 226 -16.22 12.94 3.36
C ALA A 226 -16.19 12.78 1.83
N GLY A 227 -15.50 11.74 1.33
CA GLY A 227 -15.45 11.42 -0.10
C GLY A 227 -16.84 11.13 -0.68
N ALA A 228 -17.67 10.35 0.01
CA ALA A 228 -19.01 9.99 -0.46
C ALA A 228 -19.95 11.20 -0.47
N VAL A 229 -19.88 12.04 0.56
CA VAL A 229 -20.62 13.31 0.62
C VAL A 229 -20.19 14.21 -0.54
N LEU A 230 -18.90 14.45 -0.73
CA LEU A 230 -18.40 15.31 -1.82
C LEU A 230 -18.79 14.76 -3.20
N ALA A 231 -18.67 13.45 -3.42
CA ALA A 231 -19.08 12.80 -4.66
C ALA A 231 -20.60 12.92 -4.94
N SER A 232 -21.42 13.10 -3.90
CA SER A 232 -22.87 13.25 -4.05
C SER A 232 -23.28 14.64 -4.54
N PHE A 233 -22.44 15.66 -4.34
CA PHE A 233 -22.79 17.06 -4.64
C PHE A 233 -21.93 17.71 -5.71
N LEU A 234 -20.75 17.17 -6.00
CA LEU A 234 -19.82 17.79 -6.94
C LEU A 234 -19.96 17.21 -8.36
N PRO A 235 -19.73 18.04 -9.39
CA PRO A 235 -19.56 17.54 -10.75
C PRO A 235 -18.41 16.55 -10.84
N THR A 236 -18.54 15.54 -11.72
CA THR A 236 -17.56 14.45 -11.91
C THR A 236 -16.12 14.96 -12.10
N TRP A 237 -15.92 15.97 -12.96
CA TRP A 237 -14.58 16.52 -13.23
C TRP A 237 -13.93 17.13 -11.98
N LEU A 238 -14.73 17.76 -11.11
CA LEU A 238 -14.24 18.34 -9.85
C LEU A 238 -13.97 17.25 -8.81
N GLY A 239 -14.79 16.19 -8.78
CA GLY A 239 -14.53 15.00 -7.97
C GLY A 239 -13.20 14.33 -8.33
N ILE A 240 -12.92 14.17 -9.63
CA ILE A 240 -11.64 13.63 -10.11
C ILE A 240 -10.47 14.55 -9.74
N ALA A 241 -10.61 15.87 -9.93
CA ALA A 241 -9.57 16.82 -9.55
C ALA A 241 -9.27 16.76 -8.03
N LEU A 242 -10.30 16.64 -7.19
CA LEU A 242 -10.15 16.45 -5.75
C LEU A 242 -9.53 15.10 -5.39
N ALA A 243 -9.83 14.03 -6.12
CA ALA A 243 -9.18 12.73 -5.92
C ALA A 243 -7.67 12.82 -6.19
N VAL A 244 -7.24 13.52 -7.24
CA VAL A 244 -5.82 13.76 -7.53
C VAL A 244 -5.16 14.59 -6.42
N ALA A 245 -5.80 15.70 -6.01
CA ALA A 245 -5.32 16.52 -4.91
C ALA A 245 -5.22 15.72 -3.60
N ALA A 246 -6.18 14.83 -3.35
CA ALA A 246 -6.21 13.97 -2.18
C ALA A 246 -5.13 12.89 -2.22
N ALA A 247 -4.76 12.37 -3.39
CA ALA A 247 -3.64 11.44 -3.51
C ALA A 247 -2.31 12.10 -3.09
N VAL A 248 -2.06 13.32 -3.56
CA VAL A 248 -0.88 14.11 -3.17
C VAL A 248 -0.92 14.47 -1.68
N GLY A 249 -2.07 14.96 -1.20
CA GLY A 249 -2.27 15.31 0.21
C GLY A 249 -2.10 14.11 1.15
N GLY A 250 -2.63 12.95 0.75
CA GLY A 250 -2.53 11.70 1.51
C GLY A 250 -1.08 11.22 1.63
N LEU A 251 -0.31 11.29 0.54
CA LEU A 251 1.12 10.96 0.61
C LEU A 251 1.89 12.00 1.46
N ALA A 252 1.59 13.29 1.29
CA ALA A 252 2.24 14.36 2.05
C ALA A 252 2.01 14.22 3.57
N TRP A 253 0.77 13.92 3.99
CA TRP A 253 0.46 13.66 5.40
C TRP A 253 1.11 12.37 5.92
N SER A 254 1.18 11.33 5.08
CA SER A 254 1.86 10.08 5.43
C SER A 254 3.36 10.31 5.64
N ILE A 255 4.02 11.10 4.78
CA ILE A 255 5.42 11.53 4.95
C ILE A 255 5.59 12.38 6.22
N ALA A 256 4.62 13.25 6.53
CA ALA A 256 4.60 14.05 7.75
C ALA A 256 4.26 13.23 9.01
N LYS A 257 4.06 11.90 8.89
CA LYS A 257 3.69 10.97 9.97
C LYS A 257 2.35 11.29 10.65
N ASP A 258 1.46 12.00 9.95
CA ASP A 258 0.06 12.18 10.37
C ASP A 258 -0.80 11.09 9.72
N GLU A 259 -0.84 9.94 10.39
CA GLU A 259 -1.50 8.74 9.87
C GLU A 259 -3.02 8.91 9.74
N ILE A 260 -3.66 9.74 10.57
CA ILE A 260 -5.11 9.99 10.49
C ILE A 260 -5.40 10.71 9.19
N ARG A 261 -4.72 11.83 8.94
CA ARG A 261 -4.93 12.61 7.71
C ARG A 261 -4.46 11.85 6.49
N GLY A 262 -3.31 11.19 6.54
CA GLY A 262 -2.82 10.34 5.46
C GLY A 262 -3.83 9.25 5.08
N SER A 263 -4.40 8.56 6.06
CA SER A 263 -5.44 7.55 5.82
C SER A 263 -6.74 8.16 5.30
N ALA A 264 -7.16 9.31 5.82
CA ALA A 264 -8.38 9.98 5.36
C ALA A 264 -8.30 10.41 3.90
N PHE A 265 -7.23 11.09 3.53
CA PHE A 265 -7.03 11.53 2.16
C PHE A 265 -6.91 10.33 1.20
N THR A 266 -6.14 9.30 1.55
CA THR A 266 -6.02 8.10 0.70
C THR A 266 -7.32 7.31 0.55
N ALA A 267 -8.15 7.26 1.60
CA ALA A 267 -9.46 6.62 1.52
C ALA A 267 -10.46 7.45 0.69
N ALA A 268 -10.40 8.78 0.80
CA ALA A 268 -11.22 9.68 0.00
C ALA A 268 -10.96 9.54 -1.51
N VAL A 269 -9.70 9.29 -1.94
CA VAL A 269 -9.35 9.07 -3.35
C VAL A 269 -10.26 8.00 -3.98
N ILE A 270 -10.33 6.82 -3.37
CA ILE A 270 -11.06 5.69 -3.93
C ILE A 270 -12.55 6.00 -4.01
N VAL A 271 -13.11 6.61 -2.97
CA VAL A 271 -14.54 6.93 -2.92
C VAL A 271 -14.91 8.02 -3.92
N LEU A 272 -14.08 9.05 -4.09
CA LEU A 272 -14.30 10.09 -5.09
C LEU A 272 -14.22 9.52 -6.52
N LEU A 273 -13.30 8.59 -6.77
CA LEU A 273 -13.19 7.92 -8.07
C LEU A 273 -14.38 6.97 -8.33
N ALA A 274 -14.84 6.23 -7.33
CA ALA A 274 -16.06 5.42 -7.45
C ALA A 274 -17.29 6.32 -7.72
N GLY A 275 -17.34 7.46 -7.05
CA GLY A 275 -18.35 8.50 -7.24
C GLY A 275 -18.39 9.12 -8.63
N ALA A 276 -17.26 9.08 -9.36
CA ALA A 276 -17.21 9.55 -10.74
C ALA A 276 -18.10 8.70 -11.67
N ALA A 277 -18.32 7.43 -11.34
CA ALA A 277 -19.22 6.54 -12.07
C ALA A 277 -20.68 6.71 -11.63
N SER A 278 -20.95 6.78 -10.32
CA SER A 278 -22.28 7.09 -9.78
C SER A 278 -22.24 7.46 -8.30
N THR A 279 -23.23 8.22 -7.83
CA THR A 279 -23.39 8.53 -6.39
C THR A 279 -23.58 7.28 -5.54
N ALA A 280 -24.35 6.29 -6.02
CA ALA A 280 -24.52 5.02 -5.32
C ALA A 280 -23.18 4.29 -5.17
N GLY A 281 -22.38 4.24 -6.24
CA GLY A 281 -21.03 3.66 -6.21
C GLY A 281 -20.10 4.33 -5.19
N ALA A 282 -20.24 5.64 -4.94
CA ALA A 282 -19.48 6.31 -3.88
C ALA A 282 -19.83 5.77 -2.48
N TRP A 283 -21.12 5.61 -2.18
CA TRP A 283 -21.58 5.12 -0.89
C TRP A 283 -21.27 3.64 -0.69
N ASP A 284 -21.43 2.82 -1.72
CA ASP A 284 -21.06 1.40 -1.69
C ASP A 284 -19.56 1.23 -1.43
N ALA A 285 -18.72 1.95 -2.18
CA ALA A 285 -17.28 1.95 -1.96
C ALA A 285 -16.92 2.42 -0.54
N ALA A 286 -17.61 3.45 -0.01
CA ALA A 286 -17.36 3.96 1.33
C ALA A 286 -17.69 2.92 2.42
N LEU A 287 -18.85 2.28 2.34
CA LEU A 287 -19.29 1.27 3.30
C LEU A 287 -18.39 0.04 3.28
N GLN A 288 -18.13 -0.49 2.09
CA GLN A 288 -17.24 -1.64 1.91
C GLN A 288 -15.81 -1.31 2.41
N ARG A 289 -15.33 -0.08 2.19
CA ARG A 289 -13.98 0.35 2.62
C ARG A 289 -13.88 0.45 4.12
N ILE A 290 -14.93 0.95 4.80
CA ILE A 290 -15.00 0.98 6.26
C ILE A 290 -15.02 -0.45 6.81
N GLY A 291 -15.95 -1.29 6.34
CA GLY A 291 -16.12 -2.66 6.83
C GLY A 291 -14.85 -3.50 6.70
N LEU A 292 -14.26 -3.54 5.50
CA LEU A 292 -13.03 -4.31 5.27
C LEU A 292 -11.82 -3.72 5.99
N THR A 293 -11.78 -2.40 6.23
CA THR A 293 -10.72 -1.81 7.05
C THR A 293 -10.84 -2.25 8.51
N VAL A 294 -12.04 -2.26 9.08
CA VAL A 294 -12.27 -2.70 10.46
C VAL A 294 -11.86 -4.18 10.61
N ILE A 295 -12.29 -5.04 9.68
CA ILE A 295 -11.93 -6.47 9.71
C ILE A 295 -10.40 -6.64 9.60
N GLY A 296 -9.76 -5.98 8.62
CA GLY A 296 -8.30 -6.05 8.45
C GLY A 296 -7.53 -5.54 9.67
N VAL A 297 -8.03 -4.50 10.34
CA VAL A 297 -7.47 -3.98 11.60
C VAL A 297 -7.59 -5.00 12.74
N VAL A 298 -8.74 -5.66 12.89
CA VAL A 298 -8.95 -6.70 13.90
C VAL A 298 -7.95 -7.84 13.71
N VAL A 299 -7.79 -8.30 12.46
CA VAL A 299 -6.79 -9.33 12.12
C VAL A 299 -5.37 -8.84 12.43
N ALA A 300 -5.02 -7.61 12.06
CA ALA A 300 -3.69 -7.05 12.33
C ALA A 300 -3.39 -6.95 13.83
N ILE A 301 -4.38 -6.57 14.66
CA ILE A 301 -4.23 -6.53 16.12
C ILE A 301 -4.01 -7.95 16.65
N ALA A 302 -4.81 -8.94 16.21
CA ALA A 302 -4.64 -10.33 16.64
C ALA A 302 -3.24 -10.87 16.31
N LEU A 303 -2.75 -10.59 15.10
CA LEU A 303 -1.39 -10.96 14.67
C LEU A 303 -0.30 -10.22 15.46
N ALA A 304 -0.49 -8.94 15.75
CA ALA A 304 0.45 -8.18 16.56
C ALA A 304 0.54 -8.70 18.00
N LEU A 305 -0.55 -9.21 18.58
CA LEU A 305 -0.52 -9.86 19.88
C LEU A 305 0.30 -11.16 19.85
N LEU A 306 0.33 -11.88 18.73
CA LEU A 306 1.20 -13.05 18.55
C LEU A 306 2.67 -12.63 18.44
N ILE A 307 2.98 -11.59 17.67
CA ILE A 307 4.35 -11.03 17.57
C ILE A 307 4.83 -10.57 18.96
N ALA A 308 3.96 -9.92 19.74
CA ALA A 308 4.26 -9.46 21.10
C ALA A 308 4.62 -10.58 22.09
N ARG A 309 4.23 -11.83 21.80
CA ARG A 309 4.64 -12.99 22.61
C ARG A 309 6.09 -13.37 22.29
N VAL A 310 6.45 -13.38 21.00
CA VAL A 310 7.82 -13.66 20.54
C VAL A 310 8.79 -12.57 21.03
N GLU A 311 8.38 -11.30 21.00
CA GLU A 311 9.18 -10.17 21.51
C GLU A 311 9.52 -10.35 23.01
N ARG A 312 8.52 -10.73 23.83
CA ARG A 312 8.71 -10.97 25.27
C ARG A 312 9.63 -12.15 25.60
N GLU A 313 9.64 -13.18 24.75
CA GLU A 313 10.55 -14.32 24.89
C GLU A 313 12.01 -13.94 24.53
N GLU A 314 12.24 -12.92 23.69
CA GLU A 314 13.59 -12.40 23.41
C GLU A 314 14.12 -11.51 24.55
N GLU A 315 13.24 -10.83 25.29
CA GLU A 315 13.61 -9.95 26.40
C GLU A 315 13.81 -10.69 27.74
N ALA A 316 13.37 -11.94 27.84
CA ALA A 316 13.57 -12.78 29.01
C ALA A 316 15.02 -13.29 29.08
N PRO A 317 15.78 -13.01 30.17
CA PRO A 317 17.19 -13.37 30.31
C PRO A 317 17.44 -14.87 30.51
#